data_AF-A0A2E3H8H7-F1
#
_entry.id   AF-A0A2E3H8H7-F1
#
_cell.length_a   1.000
_cell.length_b   1.000
_cell.length_c   1.000
_cell.angle_alpha   90.00
_cell.angle_beta   90.00
_cell.angle_gamma   90.00
#
_symmetry.space_group_name_H-M   'P 1'
#
loop_
_entity.id
_entity.type
_entity.pdbx_description
1 polymer ?
#
loop_
_entity_poly.entity_id
_entity_poly.type
_entity_poly.pdbx_seq_one_letter_code
_entity_poly.pdbx_strand_id
1 'polypeptide(L)' 'MRTKRKFMKTHLTRPRKSGAAKRRRQADHRKRLVALGVDQDTVDGMNQQEVRAMLKYPAKIRKD' A
#
# COMPACT_ATOMS: atom_id res chain seq x y z
N MET A 1 -19.95 -14.80 -30.01
CA MET A 1 -19.48 -15.08 -28.62
C MET A 1 -18.16 -14.37 -28.39
N ARG A 2 -18.10 -13.38 -27.50
CA ARG A 2 -16.84 -12.75 -27.10
C ARG A 2 -16.05 -13.78 -26.27
N THR A 3 -15.14 -14.49 -26.91
CA THR A 3 -14.14 -15.35 -26.27
C THR A 3 -13.36 -14.47 -25.30
N LYS A 4 -13.82 -14.43 -24.05
CA LYS A 4 -13.14 -13.75 -22.95
C LYS A 4 -11.71 -14.29 -22.96
N ARG A 5 -10.73 -13.40 -23.17
CA ARG A 5 -9.30 -13.73 -23.15
C ARG A 5 -9.00 -14.47 -21.85
N LYS A 6 -8.92 -15.79 -21.95
CA LYS A 6 -8.61 -16.75 -20.89
C LYS A 6 -7.11 -16.71 -20.60
N PHE A 7 -6.56 -15.52 -20.35
CA PHE A 7 -5.10 -15.34 -20.28
C PHE A 7 -4.61 -14.51 -19.11
N MET A 8 -5.42 -14.23 -18.09
CA MET A 8 -4.87 -13.75 -16.80
C MET A 8 -5.43 -14.61 -15.68
N LYS A 9 -5.06 -15.89 -15.71
CA LYS A 9 -5.18 -16.81 -14.58
C LYS A 9 -4.27 -16.23 -13.49
N THR A 10 -4.78 -15.37 -12.62
CA THR A 10 -4.18 -15.24 -11.28
C THR A 10 -4.10 -16.66 -10.77
N HIS A 11 -2.90 -17.20 -10.62
CA HIS A 11 -2.71 -18.58 -10.17
C HIS A 11 -3.61 -18.77 -8.95
N LEU A 12 -4.59 -19.69 -9.00
CA LEU A 12 -5.61 -19.85 -7.96
C LEU A 12 -4.96 -20.13 -6.59
N THR A 13 -3.80 -20.79 -6.62
CA THR A 13 -2.94 -21.08 -5.47
C THR A 13 -1.94 -19.96 -5.13
N ARG A 14 -1.71 -19.00 -6.03
CA ARG A 14 -0.78 -17.86 -5.82
C ARG A 14 -1.32 -16.56 -6.46
N PRO A 15 -2.37 -15.96 -5.88
CA PRO A 15 -2.97 -14.75 -6.40
C PRO A 15 -2.00 -13.55 -6.32
N ARG A 16 -1.82 -12.85 -7.43
CA ARG A 16 -1.08 -11.59 -7.47
C ARG A 16 -2.04 -10.44 -7.19
N LYS A 17 -1.62 -9.46 -6.37
CA LYS A 17 -2.44 -8.27 -6.11
C LYS A 17 -2.70 -7.50 -7.42
N SER A 18 -3.96 -7.19 -7.68
CA SER A 18 -4.36 -6.31 -8.80
C SER A 18 -3.79 -4.90 -8.60
N GLY A 19 -3.70 -4.12 -9.67
CA GLY A 19 -3.23 -2.72 -9.60
C GLY A 19 -4.06 -1.88 -8.62
N ALA A 20 -5.39 -2.07 -8.59
CA ALA A 20 -6.27 -1.38 -7.65
C ALA A 20 -6.02 -1.80 -6.20
N ALA A 21 -5.76 -3.09 -5.93
CA ALA A 21 -5.42 -3.56 -4.59
C ALA A 21 -4.06 -3.05 -4.11
N LYS A 22 -3.09 -2.89 -5.04
CA LYS A 22 -1.80 -2.26 -4.73
C LYS A 22 -1.99 -0.79 -4.36
N ARG A 23 -2.77 -0.02 -5.14
CA ARG A 23 -3.07 1.40 -4.86
C ARG A 23 -3.77 1.59 -3.51
N ARG A 24 -4.80 0.78 -3.21
CA ARG A 24 -5.49 0.80 -1.91
C ARG A 24 -4.51 0.61 -0.75
N ARG A 25 -3.63 -0.39 -0.82
CA ARG A 25 -2.60 -0.62 0.20
C ARG A 25 -1.72 0.61 0.43
N GLN A 26 -1.30 1.30 -0.63
CA GLN A 26 -0.45 2.49 -0.46
C GLN A 26 -1.22 3.64 0.20
N ALA A 27 -2.48 3.87 -0.19
CA ALA A 27 -3.33 4.86 0.46
C ALA A 27 -3.52 4.54 1.96
N ASP A 28 -3.78 3.27 2.30
CA ASP A 28 -3.93 2.83 3.69
C ASP A 28 -2.63 3.03 4.49
N HIS A 29 -1.48 2.76 3.89
CA HIS A 29 -0.19 2.99 4.54
C HIS A 29 0.06 4.48 4.83
N ARG A 30 -0.24 5.36 3.87
CA ARG A 30 -0.14 6.81 4.06
C ARG A 30 -1.07 7.30 5.17
N LYS A 31 -2.34 6.87 5.16
CA LYS A 31 -3.31 7.17 6.22
C LYS A 31 -2.84 6.73 7.61
N ARG A 32 -2.20 5.56 7.70
CA ARG A 32 -1.64 5.08 8.98
C ARG A 32 -0.49 5.94 9.48
N LEU A 33 0.40 6.40 8.59
CA LEU A 33 1.48 7.31 8.99
C LEU A 33 0.94 8.64 9.52
N VAL A 34 -0.07 9.19 8.85
CA VAL A 34 -0.74 10.41 9.29
C VAL A 34 -1.40 10.22 10.65
N ALA A 35 -2.10 9.10 10.86
CA ALA A 35 -2.69 8.75 12.15
C ALA A 35 -1.65 8.57 13.27
N LEU A 36 -0.40 8.26 12.94
CA LEU A 36 0.70 8.17 13.91
C LEU A 36 1.37 9.53 14.18
N GLY A 37 0.95 10.60 13.50
CA GLY A 37 1.46 11.96 13.71
C GLY A 37 2.53 12.42 12.71
N VAL A 38 2.69 11.74 11.57
CA VAL A 38 3.51 12.24 10.46
C VAL A 38 2.69 13.23 9.63
N ASP A 39 3.32 14.35 9.27
CA ASP A 39 2.68 15.37 8.46
C ASP A 39 2.31 14.89 7.03
N GLN A 40 1.22 15.41 6.48
CA GLN A 40 0.65 14.96 5.21
C GLN A 40 1.59 15.27 4.03
N ASP A 41 2.20 16.45 3.99
CA ASP A 41 3.11 16.87 2.90
C ASP A 41 4.36 15.98 2.89
N THR A 42 4.84 15.65 4.10
CA THR A 42 5.95 14.73 4.30
C THR A 42 5.63 13.33 3.78
N VAL A 43 4.42 12.81 4.05
CA VAL A 43 3.98 11.48 3.59
C VAL A 43 3.79 11.43 2.07
N ASP A 44 3.36 12.51 1.44
CA ASP A 44 3.13 12.56 -0.01
C ASP A 44 4.43 12.66 -0.82
N GLY A 45 5.47 13.28 -0.27
CA GLY A 45 6.82 13.27 -0.83
C GLY A 45 7.54 11.92 -0.76
N MET A 46 7.09 10.99 0.09
CA MET A 46 7.77 9.71 0.31
C MET A 46 7.54 8.68 -0.79
N ASN A 47 8.58 7.90 -1.05
CA ASN A 47 8.50 6.72 -1.87
C ASN A 47 7.83 5.54 -1.12
N GLN A 48 7.45 4.49 -1.86
CA GLN A 48 6.73 3.35 -1.28
C GLN A 48 7.56 2.52 -0.29
N GLN A 49 8.88 2.52 -0.42
CA GLN A 49 9.80 1.79 0.45
C GLN A 49 9.94 2.52 1.79
N GLU A 50 10.09 3.84 1.76
CA GLU A 50 10.17 4.73 2.93
C GLU A 50 8.90 4.63 3.77
N VAL A 51 7.73 4.74 3.13
CA VAL A 51 6.43 4.59 3.81
C VAL A 51 6.34 3.26 4.55
N ARG A 52 6.82 2.17 3.94
CA ARG A 52 6.81 0.83 4.57
C ARG A 52 7.87 0.69 5.66
N ALA A 53 9.03 1.33 5.50
CA ALA A 53 10.10 1.30 6.48
C ALA A 53 9.69 2.02 7.76
N MET A 54 9.05 3.19 7.64
CA MET A 54 8.49 3.91 8.79
C MET A 54 7.44 3.07 9.52
N LEU A 55 6.49 2.49 8.80
CA LEU A 55 5.47 1.61 9.40
C LEU A 55 6.02 0.34 10.07
N LYS A 56 7.30 -0.02 9.88
CA LYS A 56 7.90 -1.19 10.52
C LYS A 56 8.02 -1.04 12.04
N TYR A 57 8.26 0.17 12.53
CA TYR A 57 8.43 0.45 13.96
C TYR A 57 7.54 1.61 14.41
N PRO A 58 6.21 1.40 14.46
CA PRO A 58 5.24 2.48 14.72
C PRO A 58 5.41 3.13 16.10
N ALA A 59 5.89 2.39 17.10
CA ALA A 59 6.18 2.91 18.44
C ALA A 59 7.27 3.99 18.46
N LYS A 60 8.16 4.02 17.46
CA LYS A 60 9.19 5.09 17.35
C LYS A 60 8.66 6.36 16.70
N ILE A 61 7.48 6.28 16.07
CA ILE A 61 6.88 7.37 15.29
C ILE A 61 5.75 8.01 16.07
N ARG A 62 4.99 7.19 16.84
CA ARG A 62 3.90 7.67 17.67
C ARG A 62 4.44 8.75 18.62
N LYS A 63 4.01 9.99 18.38
CA LYS A 63 4.14 11.05 19.37
C LYS A 63 3.00 10.82 20.38
N ASP A 64 3.37 10.60 21.64
CA ASP A 64 2.41 10.47 22.74
C ASP A 64 1.65 11.78 22.97
#